data_AF-A0AAW0KXY1-F1
#
_entry.id   AF-A0AAW0KXY1-F1
#
_cell.length_a   1.000
_cell.length_b   1.000
_cell.length_c   1.000
_cell.angle_alpha   90.00
_cell.angle_beta   90.00
_cell.angle_gamma   90.00
#
_symmetry.space_group_name_H-M   'P 1'
#
loop_
_entity.id
_entity.type
_entity.pdbx_description
1 polymer ?
#
loop_
_entity_poly.entity_id
_entity_poly.type
_entity_poly.pdbx_seq_one_letter_code
_entity_poly.pdbx_strand_id
1 'polypeptide(L)' 'DIRRELGITLINDQEVQLSKVKKKCEKCDNEEAEYWTMQMRSADEGQTTFYRCTKCSHKFSEN' A
#
# COMPACT_ATOMS: atom_id res chain seq x y z
N ASP A 1 -15.65 -25.57 -29.21
CA ASP A 1 -15.66 -25.42 -27.76
C ASP A 1 -14.25 -25.04 -27.31
N ILE A 2 -13.95 -23.74 -27.15
CA ILE A 2 -12.58 -23.21 -26.93
C ILE A 2 -12.60 -22.02 -25.94
N ARG A 3 -13.55 -22.00 -24.99
CA ARG A 3 -13.74 -20.89 -24.03
C ARG A 3 -13.57 -21.32 -22.58
N ARG A 4 -12.68 -22.28 -22.30
CA ARG A 4 -12.53 -22.84 -20.95
C ARG A 4 -11.08 -22.94 -20.48
N GLU A 5 -10.26 -21.94 -20.82
CA GLU A 5 -8.85 -21.88 -20.41
C GLU A 5 -8.39 -20.51 -19.89
N LEU A 6 -9.32 -19.58 -19.63
CA LEU A 6 -9.01 -18.42 -18.81
C LEU A 6 -9.14 -18.83 -17.33
N GLY A 7 -8.24 -19.70 -16.88
CA GLY A 7 -7.97 -20.00 -15.49
C GLY A 7 -7.40 -18.77 -14.80
N ILE A 8 -8.21 -17.71 -14.72
CA ILE A 8 -7.95 -16.53 -13.90
C ILE A 8 -8.27 -16.98 -12.49
N THR A 9 -7.36 -17.75 -11.90
CA THR A 9 -7.30 -17.94 -10.46
C THR A 9 -7.15 -16.53 -9.91
N LEU A 10 -8.17 -16.06 -9.18
CA LEU A 10 -8.11 -14.78 -8.48
C LEU A 10 -6.80 -14.78 -7.72
N ILE A 11 -5.87 -13.94 -8.15
CA ILE A 11 -4.62 -13.71 -7.46
C ILE A 11 -5.06 -13.10 -6.14
N ASN A 12 -5.07 -13.98 -5.15
CA ASN A 12 -5.40 -13.72 -3.77
C ASN A 12 -4.73 -12.41 -3.40
N ASP A 13 -5.56 -11.46 -2.95
CA ASP A 13 -5.18 -10.18 -2.35
C ASP A 13 -3.77 -10.32 -1.78
N GLN A 14 -2.77 -9.86 -2.54
CA GLN A 14 -1.42 -9.86 -2.02
C GLN A 14 -1.52 -8.89 -0.87
N GLU A 15 -1.65 -9.43 0.34
CA GLU A 15 -1.46 -8.72 1.59
C GLU A 15 -0.01 -8.26 1.50
N VAL A 16 0.19 -7.13 0.82
CA VAL A 16 1.44 -6.40 0.82
C VAL A 16 1.72 -6.27 2.29
N GLN A 17 2.80 -6.88 2.77
CA GLN A 17 3.10 -6.90 4.19
C GLN A 17 3.53 -5.48 4.58
N LEU A 18 2.54 -4.63 4.79
CA LEU A 18 2.70 -3.23 5.11
C LEU A 18 3.26 -3.17 6.53
N SER A 19 4.41 -2.55 6.68
CA SER A 19 5.01 -2.42 8.00
C SER A 19 4.21 -1.41 8.81
N LYS A 20 3.83 -1.76 10.04
CA LYS A 20 3.12 -0.83 10.93
C LYS A 20 4.13 0.14 11.55
N VAL A 21 3.79 1.42 11.53
CA VAL A 21 4.56 2.54 12.09
C VAL A 21 3.66 3.40 12.96
N LYS A 22 4.25 4.03 13.97
CA LYS A 22 3.57 5.02 14.80
C LYS A 22 3.51 6.37 14.07
N LYS A 23 2.49 6.58 13.24
CA LYS A 23 2.24 7.85 12.53
C LYS A 23 0.80 8.27 12.78
N LYS A 24 0.65 9.48 13.32
CA LYS A 24 -0.65 10.07 13.63
C LYS A 24 -1.45 10.37 12.36
N CYS A 25 -2.68 9.86 12.28
CA CYS A 25 -3.57 10.14 11.17
C CYS A 25 -4.30 11.47 11.37
N GLU A 26 -4.18 12.38 10.39
CA GLU A 26 -4.81 13.70 10.41
C GLU A 26 -6.35 13.63 10.33
N LYS A 27 -6.92 12.50 9.89
CA LYS A 27 -8.38 12.31 9.76
C LYS A 27 -9.07 11.78 11.01
N CYS A 28 -8.44 10.84 11.72
CA CYS A 28 -9.10 10.07 12.78
C CYS A 28 -8.30 9.98 14.08
N ASP A 29 -7.20 10.74 14.18
CA ASP A 29 -6.31 10.82 15.34
C ASP A 29 -5.65 9.48 15.72
N ASN A 30 -5.69 8.48 14.84
CA ASN A 30 -5.08 7.18 15.12
C ASN A 30 -3.55 7.28 15.11
N GLU A 31 -2.88 6.66 16.08
CA GLU A 31 -1.42 6.68 16.19
C GLU A 31 -0.72 5.57 15.39
N GLU A 32 -1.48 4.67 14.77
CA GLU A 32 -0.97 3.57 13.96
C GLU A 32 -1.29 3.76 12.47
N ALA A 33 -0.27 3.58 11.64
CA ALA A 33 -0.39 3.55 10.19
C ALA A 33 0.50 2.44 9.62
N GLU A 34 0.07 1.87 8.52
CA GLU A 34 0.83 0.99 7.66
C GLU A 34 1.66 1.83 6.69
N TYR A 35 2.93 1.50 6.47
CA TYR A 35 3.76 2.16 5.46
C TYR A 35 4.40 1.16 4.50
N TRP A 36 4.60 1.61 3.28
CA TRP A 36 5.33 0.91 2.24
C TRP A 36 6.07 1.90 1.37
N THR A 37 7.17 1.43 0.81
CA THR A 37 8.05 2.25 0.01
C THR A 37 7.96 1.77 -1.43
N MET A 38 7.83 2.72 -2.36
CA MET A 38 7.78 2.41 -3.77
C MET A 38 8.87 3.19 -4.48
N GLN A 39 9.72 2.47 -5.19
CA GLN A 39 10.71 3.06 -6.08
C GLN A 39 9.98 3.55 -7.33
N MET A 40 10.01 4.86 -7.57
CA MET A 40 9.60 5.41 -8.86
C MET A 40 10.66 5.03 -9.91
N ARG A 41 10.30 4.99 -11.20
CA ARG A 41 11.07 4.29 -12.26
C ARG A 41 12.43 4.90 -12.63
N SER A 42 13.00 5.76 -11.80
CA SER A 42 14.30 6.39 -11.98
C SER A 42 15.08 6.37 -10.66
N ALA A 43 16.36 6.02 -10.72
CA ALA A 43 17.25 6.04 -9.56
C ALA A 43 17.45 7.45 -8.97
N ASP A 44 17.08 8.48 -9.72
CA ASP A 44 17.30 9.90 -9.41
C ASP A 44 16.17 10.59 -8.64
N GLU A 45 15.00 9.96 -8.45
CA GLU A 45 13.82 10.62 -7.82
C GLU A 45 13.62 10.29 -6.33
N GLY A 46 14.48 9.47 -5.75
CA GLY A 46 14.35 9.05 -4.35
C GLY A 46 13.20 8.06 -4.13
N GLN A 47 13.17 7.47 -2.94
CA GLN A 47 12.17 6.48 -2.57
C GLN A 47 10.95 7.19 -1.97
N THR A 48 9.80 7.16 -2.65
CA THR A 48 8.57 7.68 -2.06
C THR A 48 8.04 6.69 -1.03
N THR A 49 7.80 7.19 0.19
CA THR A 49 7.18 6.43 1.28
C THR A 49 5.70 6.73 1.34
N PHE A 50 4.89 5.70 1.21
CA PHE A 50 3.44 5.78 1.33
C PHE A 50 3.02 5.27 2.71
N TYR A 51 1.97 5.89 3.24
CA TYR A 51 1.35 5.55 4.51
C TYR A 51 -0.14 5.33 4.31
N ARG A 52 -0.73 4.45 5.12
CA ARG A 52 -2.16 4.14 5.19
C ARG A 52 -2.56 4.00 6.64
N CYS A 53 -3.54 4.78 7.08
CA CYS A 53 -4.10 4.61 8.42
C CYS A 53 -4.78 3.24 8.56
N THR A 54 -4.44 2.48 9.60
CA THR A 54 -5.06 1.17 9.89
C THR A 54 -6.53 1.28 10.32
N LYS A 55 -6.94 2.44 10.86
CA LYS A 55 -8.30 2.68 11.37
C LYS A 55 -9.26 3.22 10.31
N CYS A 56 -8.86 4.25 9.56
CA CYS A 56 -9.73 4.92 8.58
C CYS A 56 -9.33 4.67 7.12
N SER A 57 -8.27 3.91 6.86
CA SER A 57 -7.72 3.68 5.52
C SER A 57 -7.34 4.96 4.74
N HIS A 58 -7.13 6.09 5.42
CA HIS A 58 -6.61 7.31 4.79
C HIS A 58 -5.18 7.08 4.31
N LYS A 59 -4.89 7.40 3.05
CA LYS A 59 -3.59 7.22 2.41
C LYS A 59 -2.92 8.56 2.19
N PHE A 60 -1.63 8.65 2.51
CA PHE A 60 -0.79 9.84 2.32
C PHE A 60 0.63 9.41 1.96
N SER A 61 1.41 10.27 1.30
CA SER A 61 2.75 9.95 0.82
C SER A 61 3.73 11.05 1.19
N GLU A 62 4.97 10.66 1.47
CA GLU A 62 6.11 11.51 1.84
C GLU A 62 7.27 11.15 0.89
N ASN A 63 7.90 12.14 0.26
CA ASN A 63 9.02 11.98 -0.68
C ASN A 63 10.28 12.62 -0.13
#